data_AF-F5YXE4-F1
#
_entry.id   AF-F5YXE4-F1
#
_cell.length_a   1.000
_cell.length_b   1.000
_cell.length_c   1.000
_cell.angle_alpha   90.00
_cell.angle_beta   90.00
_cell.angle_gamma   90.00
#
_symmetry.space_group_name_H-M   'P 1'
#
loop_
_entity.id
_entity.type
_entity.pdbx_description
1 polymer ?
#
loop_
_entity_poly.entity_id
_entity_poly.type
_entity_poly.pdbx_seq_one_letter_code
_entity_poly.pdbx_strand_id
1 'polypeptide(L)'
;MSAATRPGAIRLEDLANPVFPEAARPMREGLAGYGAVLQLTPEALLQAATERTGLDNWGDNAFRERLDVLCGSLVDEAELSGVGRAMAFEQLAGHLVNRLRLEDLIATNPEIEDVAIERPIIICGLPRTGTTHLHNLIAADPALRYLPYWESLEPIATPGEPDPQARRDRCAVGLDLINTSMPEFKRMHDMTVDHAHEEIQLLGNDISGMLFECSYFLPTFAQHYKATTRPRHTPT
;
A
#
# COMPACT_ATOMS: atom_id res chain seq x y z
N MET A 1 -22.15 15.20 -27.76
CA MET A 1 -20.97 14.85 -26.92
C MET A 1 -20.37 16.16 -26.44
N SER A 2 -20.51 16.52 -25.17
CA SER A 2 -19.84 17.71 -24.62
C SER A 2 -18.35 17.42 -24.60
N ALA A 3 -17.54 18.24 -25.27
CA ALA A 3 -16.10 18.13 -25.17
C ALA A 3 -15.73 18.31 -23.70
N ALA A 4 -15.10 17.30 -23.08
CA ALA A 4 -14.62 17.41 -21.72
C ALA A 4 -13.54 18.50 -21.69
N THR A 5 -13.83 19.61 -21.02
CA THR A 5 -12.90 20.73 -20.91
C THR A 5 -11.74 20.31 -20.01
N ARG A 6 -10.50 20.36 -20.53
CA ARG A 6 -9.31 20.07 -19.73
C ARG A 6 -9.24 21.04 -18.54
N PRO A 7 -9.03 20.57 -17.30
CA PRO A 7 -8.85 21.45 -16.16
C PRO A 7 -7.69 22.43 -16.40
N GLY A 8 -7.85 23.68 -15.97
CA GLY A 8 -6.81 24.71 -16.08
C GLY A 8 -5.54 24.33 -15.31
N ALA A 9 -4.38 24.85 -15.72
CA ALA A 9 -3.12 24.61 -15.01
C ALA A 9 -3.18 25.17 -13.57
N ILE A 10 -2.53 24.48 -12.62
CA ILE A 10 -2.35 24.96 -11.24
C ILE A 10 -0.85 24.97 -10.92
N ARG A 11 -0.45 25.95 -10.12
CA ARG A 11 0.91 26.10 -9.61
C ARG A 11 0.85 25.93 -8.09
N LEU A 12 1.64 25.00 -7.57
CA LEU A 12 1.85 24.80 -6.14
C LEU A 12 3.09 25.60 -5.73
N GLU A 13 2.94 26.49 -4.75
CA GLU A 13 4.03 27.38 -4.27
C GLU A 13 4.54 26.97 -2.89
N ASP A 14 3.93 25.95 -2.30
CA ASP A 14 4.06 25.52 -0.91
C ASP A 14 4.67 24.12 -0.77
N LEU A 15 5.24 23.52 -1.82
CA LEU A 15 5.77 22.15 -1.77
C LEU A 15 6.78 21.91 -0.64
N ALA A 16 7.61 22.91 -0.31
CA ALA A 16 8.58 22.82 0.78
C ALA A 16 7.95 23.01 2.17
N ASN A 17 6.81 23.71 2.26
CA ASN A 17 6.08 23.98 3.50
C ASN A 17 4.57 23.87 3.21
N PRO A 18 4.04 22.64 3.07
CA PRO A 18 2.70 22.44 2.52
C PRO A 18 1.60 23.09 3.37
N VAL A 19 0.70 23.82 2.71
CA VAL A 19 -0.48 24.42 3.32
C VAL A 19 -1.69 23.55 2.97
N PHE A 20 -2.22 22.86 3.97
CA PHE A 20 -3.34 21.95 3.77
C PHE A 20 -4.68 22.69 3.85
N PRO A 21 -5.74 22.19 3.19
CA PRO A 21 -7.07 22.76 3.29
C PRO A 21 -7.57 22.82 4.73
N GLU A 22 -8.31 23.88 5.10
CA GLU A 22 -8.88 24.07 6.44
C GLU A 22 -9.77 22.89 6.86
N ALA A 23 -10.51 22.31 5.91
CA ALA A 23 -11.35 21.13 6.14
C ALA A 23 -10.54 19.89 6.61
N ALA A 24 -9.25 19.80 6.26
CA ALA A 24 -8.39 18.71 6.68
C ALA A 24 -7.77 18.92 8.07
N ARG A 25 -7.83 20.14 8.63
CA ARG A 25 -7.11 20.50 9.87
C ARG A 25 -7.45 19.62 11.07
N PRO A 26 -8.73 19.38 11.45
CA PRO A 26 -9.05 18.59 12.63
C PRO A 26 -8.51 17.16 12.55
N MET A 27 -8.64 16.56 11.38
CA MET A 27 -8.16 15.20 11.09
C MET A 27 -6.64 15.12 11.11
N ARG A 28 -5.95 16.11 10.52
CA ARG A 28 -4.49 16.17 10.54
C ARG A 28 -3.94 16.38 11.95
N GLU A 29 -4.57 17.22 12.77
CA GLU A 29 -4.18 17.40 14.17
C GLU A 29 -4.36 16.09 14.97
N GLY A 30 -5.47 15.38 14.74
CA GLY A 30 -5.70 14.05 15.33
C GLY A 30 -4.63 13.03 14.93
N LEU A 31 -4.32 12.93 13.63
CA LEU A 31 -3.25 12.05 13.12
C LEU A 31 -1.88 12.44 13.66
N ALA A 32 -1.60 13.74 13.80
CA ALA A 32 -0.34 14.22 14.37
C ALA A 32 -0.19 13.81 15.84
N GLY A 33 -1.26 13.94 16.63
CA GLY A 33 -1.29 13.50 18.02
C GLY A 33 -1.13 11.98 18.16
N TYR A 34 -1.83 11.21 17.31
CA TYR A 34 -1.67 9.75 17.26
C TYR A 34 -0.24 9.34 16.88
N GLY A 35 0.30 9.93 15.81
CA GLY A 35 1.67 9.65 15.38
C GLY A 35 2.71 9.98 16.44
N ALA A 36 2.51 11.04 17.24
CA ALA A 36 3.46 11.43 18.28
C ALA A 36 3.73 10.34 19.34
N VAL A 37 2.78 9.41 19.56
CA VAL A 37 2.93 8.31 20.51
C VAL A 37 3.32 6.99 19.86
N LEU A 38 3.32 6.91 18.53
CA LEU A 38 3.68 5.70 17.79
C LEU A 38 5.19 5.52 17.70
N GLN A 39 5.59 4.26 17.73
CA GLN A 39 6.96 3.82 17.52
C GLN A 39 7.06 3.07 16.20
N LEU A 40 7.95 3.52 15.32
CA LEU A 40 8.29 2.83 14.07
C LEU A 40 9.45 1.87 14.34
N THR A 41 9.23 0.89 15.22
CA THR A 41 10.17 -0.21 15.42
C THR A 41 9.54 -1.52 14.95
N PRO A 42 10.36 -2.50 14.54
CA PRO A 42 9.88 -3.83 14.16
C PRO A 42 8.99 -4.45 15.25
N GLU A 43 9.39 -4.36 16.52
CA GLU A 43 8.65 -4.94 17.65
C GLU A 43 7.25 -4.33 17.80
N ALA A 44 7.15 -3.00 17.75
CA ALA A 44 5.88 -2.29 17.88
C ALA A 44 4.92 -2.63 16.72
N LEU A 45 5.44 -2.72 15.50
CA LEU A 45 4.66 -3.04 14.31
C LEU A 45 4.19 -4.51 14.28
N LEU A 46 5.07 -5.44 14.64
CA LEU A 46 4.73 -6.86 14.76
C LEU A 46 3.70 -7.08 15.88
N GLN A 47 3.88 -6.43 17.03
CA GLN A 47 2.91 -6.49 18.12
C GLN A 47 1.55 -5.96 17.69
N ALA A 48 1.49 -4.79 17.04
CA ALA A 48 0.24 -4.21 16.57
C ALA A 48 -0.48 -5.12 15.57
N ALA A 49 0.25 -5.74 14.65
CA ALA A 49 -0.35 -6.68 13.69
C ALA A 49 -0.85 -7.97 14.36
N THR A 50 -0.11 -8.53 15.33
CA THR A 50 -0.56 -9.68 16.13
C THR A 50 -1.80 -9.34 16.96
N GLU A 51 -1.85 -8.18 17.60
CA GLU A 51 -3.02 -7.73 18.37
C GLU A 51 -4.26 -7.53 17.49
N ARG A 52 -4.09 -6.97 16.28
CA ARG A 52 -5.18 -6.73 15.32
C ARG A 52 -5.78 -8.00 14.72
N THR A 53 -5.02 -9.10 14.72
CA THR A 53 -5.41 -10.35 14.05
C THR A 53 -5.65 -11.50 15.00
N GLY A 54 -5.02 -11.51 16.17
CA GLY A 54 -4.92 -12.67 17.04
C GLY A 54 -3.99 -13.76 16.52
N LEU A 55 -3.16 -13.46 15.51
CA LEU A 55 -2.27 -14.39 14.82
C LEU A 55 -0.79 -14.07 15.09
N ASP A 56 0.05 -15.09 15.12
CA ASP A 56 1.50 -14.97 15.35
C ASP A 56 2.35 -15.87 14.44
N ASN A 57 1.74 -16.60 13.50
CA ASN A 57 2.46 -17.34 12.48
C ASN A 57 2.89 -16.42 11.33
N TRP A 58 4.17 -16.09 11.28
CA TRP A 58 4.75 -15.16 10.31
C TRP A 58 5.29 -15.82 9.03
N GLY A 59 5.22 -17.14 8.93
CA GLY A 59 5.81 -17.91 7.84
C GLY A 59 7.33 -17.74 7.76
N ASP A 60 7.84 -17.51 6.55
CA ASP A 60 9.25 -17.19 6.33
C ASP A 60 9.64 -15.90 7.09
N ASN A 61 10.78 -15.92 7.78
CA ASN A 61 11.28 -14.78 8.56
C ASN A 61 12.17 -13.83 7.74
N ALA A 62 12.43 -14.09 6.46
CA ALA A 62 13.29 -13.27 5.61
C ALA A 62 12.84 -11.81 5.47
N PHE A 63 11.55 -11.49 5.71
CA PHE A 63 11.04 -10.11 5.70
C PHE A 63 11.54 -9.28 6.90
N ARG A 64 11.92 -9.91 8.01
CA ARG A 64 12.28 -9.21 9.25
C ARG A 64 13.51 -8.32 9.07
N GLU A 65 14.53 -8.81 8.36
CA GLU A 65 15.71 -8.00 8.03
C GLU A 65 15.32 -6.74 7.24
N ARG A 66 14.43 -6.88 6.25
CA ARG A 66 13.93 -5.73 5.48
C ARG A 66 13.11 -4.78 6.34
N LEU A 67 12.32 -5.30 7.28
CA LEU A 67 11.57 -4.51 8.24
C LEU A 67 12.49 -3.70 9.15
N ASP A 68 13.57 -4.29 9.65
CA ASP A 68 14.57 -3.61 10.48
C ASP A 68 15.19 -2.43 9.71
N VAL A 69 15.64 -2.67 8.47
CA VAL A 69 16.23 -1.62 7.62
C VAL A 69 15.21 -0.53 7.28
N LEU A 70 13.96 -0.91 6.98
CA LEU A 70 12.89 0.05 6.67
C LEU A 70 12.57 0.93 7.88
N CYS A 71 12.43 0.35 9.07
CA CYS A 71 12.16 1.09 10.31
C CYS A 71 13.29 2.07 10.62
N GLY A 72 14.55 1.62 10.54
CA GLY A 72 15.71 2.50 10.71
C GLY A 72 15.70 3.65 9.71
N SER A 73 15.48 3.36 8.42
CA SER A 73 15.43 4.38 7.37
C SER A 73 14.28 5.39 7.58
N LEU A 74 13.10 4.93 8.02
CA LEU A 74 11.98 5.83 8.33
C LEU A 74 12.27 6.76 9.50
N VAL A 75 13.00 6.29 10.50
CA VAL A 75 13.35 7.09 11.69
C VAL A 75 14.49 8.06 11.38
N ASP A 76 15.50 7.62 10.62
CA ASP A 76 16.76 8.35 10.44
C ASP A 76 16.77 9.25 9.19
N GLU A 77 15.98 8.91 8.14
CA GLU A 77 16.10 9.53 6.81
C GLU A 77 14.83 10.24 6.32
N ALA A 78 13.63 9.77 6.71
CA ALA A 78 12.39 10.19 6.08
C ALA A 78 11.80 11.52 6.59
N GLU A 79 12.39 12.12 7.63
CA GLU A 79 11.95 13.40 8.24
C GLU A 79 10.43 13.49 8.49
N LEU A 80 9.85 12.41 9.03
CA LEU A 80 8.39 12.28 9.15
C LEU A 80 7.80 13.29 10.14
N SER A 81 6.79 14.03 9.68
CA SER A 81 5.86 14.74 10.57
C SER A 81 5.06 13.76 11.43
N GLY A 82 4.37 14.25 12.47
CA GLY A 82 3.46 13.40 13.27
C GLY A 82 2.42 12.68 12.39
N VAL A 83 1.84 13.38 11.41
CA VAL A 83 0.93 12.77 10.43
C VAL A 83 1.65 11.70 9.60
N GLY A 84 2.85 12.00 9.10
CA GLY A 84 3.65 11.05 8.31
C GLY A 84 4.00 9.78 9.10
N ARG A 85 4.32 9.91 10.40
CA ARG A 85 4.56 8.79 11.29
C ARG A 85 3.32 7.92 11.50
N ALA A 86 2.15 8.54 11.71
CA ALA A 86 0.89 7.80 11.80
C ALA A 86 0.58 7.04 10.49
N MET A 87 0.76 7.69 9.34
CA MET A 87 0.54 7.05 8.03
C MET A 87 1.51 5.90 7.78
N ALA A 88 2.80 6.07 8.08
CA ALA A 88 3.81 5.02 7.95
C ALA A 88 3.48 3.83 8.87
N PHE A 89 3.12 4.09 10.13
CA PHE A 89 2.76 3.04 11.07
C PHE A 89 1.55 2.23 10.58
N GLU A 90 0.46 2.89 10.16
CA GLU A 90 -0.74 2.20 9.68
C GLU A 90 -0.50 1.44 8.38
N GLN A 91 0.32 1.97 7.47
CA GLN A 91 0.71 1.28 6.24
C GLN A 91 1.51 0.00 6.55
N LEU A 92 2.57 0.11 7.37
CA LEU A 92 3.42 -1.04 7.71
C LEU A 92 2.64 -2.09 8.52
N ALA A 93 1.85 -1.66 9.51
CA ALA A 93 1.00 -2.55 10.28
C ALA A 93 -0.03 -3.25 9.38
N GLY A 94 -0.64 -2.55 8.42
CA GLY A 94 -1.55 -3.13 7.43
C GLY A 94 -0.90 -4.23 6.59
N HIS A 95 0.32 -3.99 6.08
CA HIS A 95 1.08 -5.02 5.34
C HIS A 95 1.39 -6.25 6.21
N LEU A 96 1.75 -6.05 7.48
CA LEU A 96 2.02 -7.15 8.41
C LEU A 96 0.74 -7.91 8.80
N VAL A 97 -0.40 -7.23 8.94
CA VAL A 97 -1.73 -7.86 9.10
C VAL A 97 -2.05 -8.72 7.88
N ASN A 98 -1.82 -8.22 6.67
CA ASN A 98 -2.03 -8.99 5.45
C ASN A 98 -1.13 -10.22 5.39
N ARG A 99 0.14 -10.10 5.81
CA ARG A 99 1.06 -11.23 5.90
C ARG A 99 0.53 -12.32 6.84
N LEU A 100 0.17 -11.97 8.07
CA LEU A 100 -0.37 -12.94 9.05
C LEU A 100 -1.62 -13.65 8.51
N ARG A 101 -2.53 -12.89 7.89
CA ARG A 101 -3.74 -13.44 7.28
C ARG A 101 -3.44 -14.36 6.10
N LEU A 102 -2.37 -14.10 5.34
CA LEU A 102 -1.95 -14.93 4.22
C LEU A 102 -1.44 -16.28 4.69
N GLU A 103 -0.57 -16.27 5.70
CA GLU A 103 -0.04 -17.49 6.32
C GLU A 103 -1.18 -18.34 6.92
N ASP A 104 -2.12 -17.71 7.61
CA ASP A 104 -3.30 -18.41 8.16
C ASP A 104 -4.22 -18.97 7.07
N LEU A 105 -4.47 -18.20 6.01
CA LEU A 105 -5.30 -18.63 4.87
C LEU A 105 -4.69 -19.86 4.17
N ILE A 106 -3.38 -19.83 3.89
CA ILE A 106 -2.67 -20.96 3.27
C ILE A 106 -2.65 -22.18 4.20
N ALA A 107 -2.37 -21.97 5.49
CA ALA A 107 -2.35 -23.07 6.46
C ALA A 107 -3.71 -23.77 6.60
N THR A 108 -4.81 -23.01 6.46
CA THR A 108 -6.19 -23.53 6.57
C THR A 108 -6.75 -24.03 5.24
N ASN A 109 -6.16 -23.65 4.11
CA ASN A 109 -6.59 -24.01 2.75
C ASN A 109 -5.35 -24.33 1.88
N PRO A 110 -4.63 -25.43 2.16
CA PRO A 110 -3.38 -25.77 1.47
C PRO A 110 -3.54 -25.96 -0.04
N GLU A 111 -4.75 -26.25 -0.52
CA GLU A 111 -5.06 -26.37 -1.95
C GLU A 111 -4.88 -25.05 -2.74
N ILE A 112 -4.74 -23.91 -2.05
CA ILE A 112 -4.40 -22.63 -2.69
C ILE A 112 -3.05 -22.73 -3.41
N GLU A 113 -2.09 -23.49 -2.85
CA GLU A 113 -0.76 -23.67 -3.46
C GLU A 113 -0.82 -24.48 -4.76
N ASP A 114 -1.88 -25.25 -4.99
CA ASP A 114 -2.09 -26.04 -6.20
C ASP A 114 -2.75 -25.25 -7.34
N VAL A 115 -3.17 -23.99 -7.10
CA VAL A 115 -3.86 -23.17 -8.09
C VAL A 115 -2.90 -22.73 -9.20
N ALA A 116 -3.06 -23.31 -10.39
CA ALA A 116 -2.30 -22.93 -11.57
C ALA A 116 -2.77 -21.58 -12.16
N ILE A 117 -1.88 -20.58 -12.18
CA ILE A 117 -2.10 -19.30 -12.86
C ILE A 117 -1.68 -19.43 -14.32
N GLU A 118 -2.61 -19.79 -15.20
CA GLU A 118 -2.33 -19.97 -16.62
C GLU A 118 -2.27 -18.65 -17.39
N ARG A 119 -1.17 -18.45 -18.14
CA ARG A 119 -1.00 -17.34 -19.11
C ARG A 119 -1.30 -15.94 -18.52
N PRO A 120 -0.66 -15.54 -17.40
CA PRO A 120 -0.84 -14.21 -16.85
C PRO A 120 -0.33 -13.14 -17.83
N ILE A 121 -1.05 -12.02 -17.93
CA ILE A 121 -0.60 -10.84 -18.64
C ILE A 121 0.11 -9.94 -17.62
N ILE A 122 1.41 -9.73 -17.80
CA ILE A 122 2.23 -8.88 -16.92
C ILE A 122 2.62 -7.62 -17.69
N ILE A 123 2.28 -6.45 -17.14
CA ILE A 123 2.63 -5.15 -17.71
C ILE A 123 3.84 -4.60 -16.96
N CYS A 124 4.99 -4.54 -17.63
CA CYS A 124 6.22 -3.96 -17.07
C CYS A 124 6.60 -2.69 -17.82
N GLY A 125 7.01 -1.66 -17.09
CA GLY A 125 7.51 -0.42 -17.69
C GLY A 125 7.96 0.57 -16.64
N LEU A 126 8.68 1.60 -17.07
CA LEU A 126 9.03 2.71 -16.18
C LEU A 126 7.77 3.51 -15.82
N PRO A 127 7.72 4.15 -14.65
CA PRO A 127 6.67 5.11 -14.33
C PRO A 127 6.51 6.14 -15.46
N ARG A 128 5.26 6.54 -15.73
CA ARG A 128 4.91 7.57 -16.73
C ARG A 128 5.12 7.17 -18.20
N THR A 129 5.20 5.87 -18.51
CA THR A 129 5.27 5.35 -19.90
C THR A 129 3.94 4.91 -20.49
N GLY A 130 2.82 5.22 -19.83
CA GLY A 130 1.47 4.85 -20.29
C GLY A 130 0.99 3.48 -19.81
N THR A 131 1.72 2.81 -18.92
CA THR A 131 1.35 1.51 -18.32
C THR A 131 -0.04 1.56 -17.67
N THR A 132 -0.38 2.62 -16.93
CA THR A 132 -1.72 2.78 -16.34
C THR A 132 -2.84 2.82 -17.38
N HIS A 133 -2.61 3.46 -18.53
CA HIS A 133 -3.61 3.50 -19.60
C HIS A 133 -3.80 2.12 -20.23
N LEU A 134 -2.70 1.41 -20.50
CA LEU A 134 -2.74 0.05 -21.00
C LEU A 134 -3.41 -0.91 -20.01
N HIS A 135 -3.09 -0.79 -18.72
CA HIS A 135 -3.68 -1.62 -17.67
C HIS A 135 -5.20 -1.42 -17.59
N ASN A 136 -5.66 -0.17 -17.58
CA ASN A 136 -7.10 0.13 -17.58
C ASN A 136 -7.81 -0.38 -18.85
N LEU A 137 -7.15 -0.32 -20.01
CA LEU A 137 -7.71 -0.84 -21.26
C LEU A 137 -7.91 -2.37 -21.20
N ILE A 138 -6.92 -3.09 -20.69
CA ILE A 138 -6.98 -4.55 -20.54
C ILE A 138 -7.98 -4.95 -19.45
N ALA A 139 -8.00 -4.24 -18.33
CA ALA A 139 -8.91 -4.48 -17.21
C ALA A 139 -10.40 -4.28 -17.56
N ALA A 140 -10.72 -3.63 -18.69
CA ALA A 140 -12.09 -3.48 -19.16
C ALA A 140 -12.68 -4.75 -19.79
N ASP A 141 -11.86 -5.77 -20.09
CA ASP A 141 -12.34 -7.06 -20.60
C ASP A 141 -12.91 -7.92 -19.45
N PRO A 142 -14.22 -8.24 -19.47
CA PRO A 142 -14.84 -9.05 -18.41
C PRO A 142 -14.34 -10.49 -18.35
N ALA A 143 -13.61 -10.97 -19.36
CA ALA A 143 -12.95 -12.28 -19.33
C ALA A 143 -11.63 -12.27 -18.54
N LEU A 144 -11.12 -11.09 -18.16
CA LEU A 144 -9.87 -10.94 -17.44
C LEU A 144 -10.10 -10.52 -15.98
N ARG A 145 -9.30 -11.10 -15.08
CA ARG A 145 -9.21 -10.66 -13.69
C ARG A 145 -8.06 -9.66 -13.56
N TYR A 146 -8.35 -8.48 -13.02
CA TYR A 146 -7.35 -7.49 -12.63
C TYR A 146 -7.39 -7.28 -11.11
N LEU A 147 -6.36 -6.66 -10.51
CA LEU A 147 -6.33 -6.34 -9.08
C LEU A 147 -6.96 -4.95 -8.83
N PRO A 148 -8.14 -4.83 -8.21
CA PRO A 148 -8.71 -3.54 -7.81
C PRO A 148 -7.98 -2.97 -6.60
N TYR A 149 -7.97 -1.63 -6.47
CA TYR A 149 -7.25 -0.94 -5.41
C TYR A 149 -7.64 -1.39 -4.01
N TRP A 150 -8.94 -1.52 -3.72
CA TRP A 150 -9.42 -1.96 -2.41
C TRP A 150 -8.87 -3.34 -1.99
N GLU A 151 -8.75 -4.26 -2.96
CA GLU A 151 -8.23 -5.61 -2.71
C GLU A 151 -6.71 -5.63 -2.61
N SER A 152 -6.02 -4.72 -3.30
CA SER A 152 -4.58 -4.57 -3.14
C SER A 152 -4.17 -4.16 -1.71
N LEU A 153 -5.02 -3.36 -1.03
CA LEU A 153 -4.81 -2.91 0.35
C LEU A 153 -5.18 -3.97 1.37
N GLU A 154 -6.32 -4.66 1.17
CA GLU A 154 -6.82 -5.70 2.06
C GLU A 154 -7.21 -6.95 1.24
N PRO A 155 -6.24 -7.77 0.79
CA PRO A 155 -6.50 -8.89 -0.11
C PRO A 155 -7.28 -10.03 0.57
N ILE A 156 -7.09 -10.20 1.87
CA ILE A 156 -7.65 -11.32 2.64
C ILE A 156 -8.78 -10.83 3.54
N ALA A 157 -9.92 -11.49 3.42
CA ALA A 157 -11.09 -11.22 4.24
C ALA A 157 -10.79 -11.42 5.72
N THR A 158 -11.32 -10.55 6.57
CA THR A 158 -11.30 -10.77 8.03
C THR A 158 -12.22 -11.96 8.35
N PRO A 159 -11.86 -12.87 9.26
CA PRO A 159 -12.78 -13.90 9.73
C PRO A 159 -14.10 -13.29 10.21
N GLY A 160 -15.22 -13.77 9.68
CA GLY A 160 -16.56 -13.22 9.96
C GLY A 160 -17.00 -12.05 9.06
N GLU A 161 -16.12 -11.55 8.18
CA GLU A 161 -16.43 -10.53 7.16
C GLU A 161 -16.14 -11.07 5.74
N PRO A 162 -16.86 -12.10 5.25
CA PRO A 162 -16.61 -12.66 3.92
C PRO A 162 -17.01 -11.73 2.77
N ASP A 163 -17.94 -10.80 3.02
CA ASP A 163 -18.39 -9.82 2.03
C ASP A 163 -17.29 -8.76 1.79
N PRO A 164 -16.85 -8.53 0.53
CA PRO A 164 -15.90 -7.48 0.22
C PRO A 164 -16.37 -6.06 0.55
N GLN A 165 -17.67 -5.81 0.74
CA GLN A 165 -18.21 -4.46 0.94
C GLN A 165 -17.55 -3.72 2.11
N ALA A 166 -17.29 -4.38 3.25
CA ALA A 166 -16.64 -3.75 4.40
C ALA A 166 -15.22 -3.24 4.07
N ARG A 167 -14.46 -4.02 3.28
CA ARG A 167 -13.11 -3.63 2.81
C ARG A 167 -13.18 -2.47 1.80
N ARG A 168 -14.18 -2.50 0.92
CA ARG A 168 -14.45 -1.42 -0.05
C ARG A 168 -14.79 -0.12 0.66
N ASP A 169 -15.59 -0.17 1.72
CA ASP A 169 -15.95 1.01 2.52
C ASP A 169 -14.74 1.59 3.25
N ARG A 170 -13.87 0.75 3.84
CA ARG A 170 -12.60 1.20 4.43
C ARG A 170 -11.68 1.87 3.41
N CYS A 171 -11.57 1.28 2.21
CA CYS A 171 -10.84 1.89 1.10
C CYS A 171 -11.43 3.26 0.71
N ALA A 172 -12.75 3.38 0.63
CA ALA A 172 -13.43 4.64 0.32
C ALA A 172 -13.14 5.72 1.37
N VAL A 173 -13.14 5.37 2.66
CA VAL A 173 -12.76 6.28 3.76
C VAL A 173 -11.31 6.75 3.62
N GLY A 174 -10.38 5.84 3.30
CA GLY A 174 -8.97 6.20 3.06
C GLY A 174 -8.80 7.15 1.87
N LEU A 175 -9.54 6.92 0.77
CA LEU A 175 -9.55 7.82 -0.38
C LEU A 175 -10.12 9.20 -0.04
N ASP A 176 -11.17 9.28 0.78
CA ASP A 176 -11.74 10.55 1.22
C ASP A 176 -10.76 11.36 2.08
N LEU A 177 -10.03 10.70 2.98
CA LEU A 177 -8.93 11.28 3.76
C LEU A 177 -7.85 11.89 2.84
N ILE A 178 -7.41 11.14 1.82
CA ILE A 178 -6.41 11.61 0.85
C ILE A 178 -6.95 12.79 0.05
N ASN A 179 -8.17 12.69 -0.50
CA ASN A 179 -8.77 13.73 -1.34
C ASN A 179 -9.08 15.01 -0.56
N THR A 180 -9.43 14.91 0.72
CA THR A 180 -9.65 16.06 1.60
C THR A 180 -8.32 16.74 1.96
N SER A 181 -7.26 15.95 2.21
CA SER A 181 -5.95 16.49 2.58
C SER A 181 -5.18 17.03 1.38
N MET A 182 -5.28 16.38 0.23
CA MET A 182 -4.52 16.68 -0.99
C MET A 182 -5.47 16.74 -2.21
N PRO A 183 -6.32 17.78 -2.33
CA PRO A 183 -7.36 17.84 -3.36
C PRO A 183 -6.84 17.76 -4.81
N GLU A 184 -5.61 18.20 -5.03
CA GLU A 184 -4.95 18.19 -6.33
C GLU A 184 -4.33 16.83 -6.68
N PHE A 185 -4.24 15.88 -5.74
CA PHE A 185 -3.61 14.58 -5.93
C PHE A 185 -4.26 13.77 -7.05
N LYS A 186 -5.60 13.78 -7.12
CA LYS A 186 -6.39 13.12 -8.17
C LYS A 186 -6.05 13.56 -9.60
N ARG A 187 -5.37 14.71 -9.78
CA ARG A 187 -4.91 15.18 -11.09
C ARG A 187 -3.63 14.50 -11.56
N MET A 188 -2.87 13.93 -10.62
CA MET A 188 -1.64 13.18 -10.89
C MET A 188 -1.91 11.67 -10.90
N HIS A 189 -2.74 11.23 -9.94
CA HIS A 189 -3.05 9.84 -9.69
C HIS A 189 -4.51 9.72 -9.22
N ASP A 190 -5.42 9.53 -10.20
CA ASP A 190 -6.83 9.33 -9.91
C ASP A 190 -7.06 7.88 -9.46
N MET A 191 -7.32 7.69 -8.16
CA MET A 191 -7.60 6.39 -7.56
C MET A 191 -9.05 6.33 -7.08
N THR A 192 -9.75 5.30 -7.53
CA THR A 192 -11.08 4.92 -7.05
C THR A 192 -10.99 3.56 -6.37
N VAL A 193 -12.00 3.21 -5.59
CA VAL A 193 -12.11 1.88 -4.94
C VAL A 193 -11.84 0.75 -5.94
N ASP A 194 -12.46 0.81 -7.12
CA ASP A 194 -12.36 -0.21 -8.18
C ASP A 194 -11.24 0.01 -9.21
N HIS A 195 -10.35 0.99 -8.97
CA HIS A 195 -9.28 1.31 -9.92
C HIS A 195 -8.38 0.09 -10.14
N ALA A 196 -8.04 -0.22 -11.40
CA ALA A 196 -7.11 -1.29 -11.71
C ALA A 196 -5.70 -0.92 -11.22
N HIS A 197 -5.22 -1.63 -10.21
CA HIS A 197 -4.07 -1.24 -9.41
C HIS A 197 -2.89 -2.20 -9.59
N GLU A 198 -1.70 -1.67 -9.33
CA GLU A 198 -0.44 -2.40 -9.43
C GLU A 198 -0.29 -3.39 -8.26
N GLU A 199 0.47 -4.46 -8.45
CA GLU A 199 0.77 -5.48 -7.44
C GLU A 199 1.66 -4.95 -6.30
N ILE A 200 2.13 -3.71 -6.41
CA ILE A 200 3.06 -3.08 -5.49
C ILE A 200 2.62 -3.13 -4.01
N GLN A 201 1.32 -3.06 -3.74
CA GLN A 201 0.77 -3.21 -2.38
C GLN A 201 0.91 -4.65 -1.85
N LEU A 202 0.73 -5.65 -2.72
CA LEU A 202 0.93 -7.06 -2.37
C LEU A 202 2.40 -7.36 -2.09
N LEU A 203 3.31 -6.76 -2.88
CA LEU A 203 4.76 -6.85 -2.63
C LEU A 203 5.15 -6.19 -1.29
N GLY A 204 4.40 -5.17 -0.87
CA GLY A 204 4.53 -4.53 0.43
C GLY A 204 4.33 -5.49 1.62
N ASN A 205 3.53 -6.56 1.46
CA ASN A 205 3.32 -7.58 2.51
C ASN A 205 4.60 -8.37 2.83
N ASP A 206 5.60 -8.34 1.94
CA ASP A 206 6.92 -8.92 2.15
C ASP A 206 7.99 -7.87 2.51
N ILE A 207 7.55 -6.65 2.83
CA ILE A 207 8.40 -5.48 3.12
C ILE A 207 9.47 -5.30 2.04
N SER A 208 9.04 -5.40 0.78
CA SER A 208 9.93 -5.47 -0.37
C SER A 208 9.43 -4.61 -1.54
N GLY A 209 10.36 -4.15 -2.35
CA GLY A 209 10.06 -3.39 -3.56
C GLY A 209 9.95 -1.89 -3.35
N MET A 210 9.54 -1.20 -4.41
CA MET A 210 9.64 0.25 -4.54
C MET A 210 8.53 1.04 -3.84
N LEU A 211 7.54 0.36 -3.20
CA LEU A 211 6.40 1.03 -2.56
C LEU A 211 6.85 2.12 -1.59
N PHE A 212 7.76 1.74 -0.68
CA PHE A 212 8.24 2.62 0.38
C PHE A 212 9.15 3.72 -0.17
N GLU A 213 10.03 3.42 -1.14
CA GLU A 213 10.86 4.42 -1.83
C GLU A 213 10.02 5.46 -2.58
N CYS A 214 8.87 5.07 -3.12
CA CYS A 214 7.96 6.01 -3.80
C CYS A 214 7.12 6.83 -2.83
N SER A 215 7.03 6.41 -1.56
CA SER A 215 6.20 7.05 -0.53
C SER A 215 7.00 7.96 0.40
N TYR A 216 8.27 7.64 0.64
CA TYR A 216 9.15 8.32 1.59
C TYR A 216 10.57 8.45 1.04
N PHE A 217 11.34 9.41 1.55
CA PHE A 217 12.76 9.51 1.25
C PHE A 217 13.55 8.47 2.04
N LEU A 218 13.92 7.35 1.39
CA LEU A 218 14.55 6.18 2.04
C LEU A 218 15.71 5.61 1.22
N PRO A 219 16.80 6.36 0.98
CA PRO A 219 17.93 5.89 0.18
C PRO A 219 18.55 4.59 0.69
N THR A 220 18.64 4.38 2.02
CA THR A 220 19.24 3.16 2.57
C THR A 220 18.37 1.93 2.31
N PHE A 221 17.08 2.00 2.62
CA PHE A 221 16.14 0.91 2.29
C PHE A 221 16.10 0.64 0.78
N ALA A 222 16.11 1.69 -0.05
CA ALA A 222 16.09 1.57 -1.50
C ALA A 222 17.31 0.80 -2.02
N GLN A 223 18.51 1.09 -1.51
CA GLN A 223 19.72 0.36 -1.86
C GLN A 223 19.64 -1.11 -1.39
N HIS A 224 19.16 -1.33 -0.17
CA HIS A 224 19.05 -2.66 0.42
C HIS A 224 18.15 -3.58 -0.40
N TYR A 225 16.91 -3.18 -0.70
CA TYR A 225 15.96 -4.04 -1.43
C TYR A 225 16.39 -4.29 -2.88
N LYS A 226 17.12 -3.34 -3.50
CA LYS A 226 17.67 -3.49 -4.87
C LYS A 226 18.85 -4.48 -4.91
N ALA A 227 19.59 -4.61 -3.81
CA ALA A 227 20.68 -5.57 -3.70
C ALA A 227 20.19 -6.99 -3.37
N THR A 228 19.02 -7.14 -2.76
CA THR A 228 18.43 -8.45 -2.46
C THR A 228 17.88 -9.09 -3.73
N THR A 229 18.48 -10.20 -4.15
CA THR A 229 17.93 -11.00 -5.26
C THR A 229 16.74 -11.78 -4.71
N ARG A 230 15.54 -11.60 -5.29
CA ARG A 230 14.43 -12.51 -4.97
C ARG A 230 14.85 -13.92 -5.36
N PRO A 231 14.71 -14.92 -4.47
CA PRO A 231 14.93 -16.31 -4.85
C PRO A 231 14.10 -16.60 -6.09
N ARG A 232 14.72 -17.18 -7.12
CA ARG A 232 13.94 -17.72 -8.24
C ARG A 232 13.07 -18.81 -7.64
N HIS A 233 11.75 -18.65 -7.69
CA HIS A 233 10.86 -19.75 -7.42
C HIS A 233 11.28 -20.88 -8.38
N THR A 234 11.81 -21.96 -7.81
CA THR A 234 12.17 -23.14 -8.57
C THR A 234 10.92 -23.99 -8.52
N PRO A 235 10.16 -24.14 -9.62
CA PRO A 235 8.98 -24.99 -9.60
C PRO A 235 9.45 -26.40 -9.25
N THR A 236 8.92 -26.98 -8.18
CA THR A 236 9.02 -28.42 -7.91
C THR A 236 8.03 -29.17 -8.78
#